data_AF-A0A822GMB8-F1
#
_entry.id   AF-A0A822GMB8-F1
#
_cell.length_a   1.000
_cell.length_b   1.000
_cell.length_c   1.000
_cell.angle_alpha   90.00
_cell.angle_beta   90.00
_cell.angle_gamma   90.00
#
_symmetry.space_group_name_H-M   'P 1'
#
loop_
_entity.id
_entity.type
_entity.pdbx_description
1 polymer ?
#
loop_
_entity_poly.entity_id
_entity_poly.type
_entity_poly.pdbx_seq_one_letter_code
_entity_poly.pdbx_strand_id
1 'polypeptide(L)'
;DISQEPFFRSLLIAAYRDRLRCLKQRSNVSIPRMYGRAMFGIIDESRTLQYGEVFIQHTSNSQLESEIVLGYVVVTKNPCLYPGDIRVLKAIDIPHLHHLHDCVVFPCN
;
A
#
# COMPACT_ATOMS: atom_id res chain seq x y z
N ASP A 1 -37.00 1.54 -11.25
CA ASP A 1 -35.65 2.10 -11.36
C ASP A 1 -35.26 2.65 -9.99
N ILE A 2 -34.21 2.13 -9.39
CA ILE A 2 -33.77 2.48 -8.01
C ILE A 2 -33.35 3.95 -7.93
N SER A 3 -32.96 4.56 -9.06
CA SER A 3 -32.56 5.96 -9.15
C SER A 3 -33.71 6.97 -9.03
N GLN A 4 -34.96 6.52 -9.20
CA GLN A 4 -36.16 7.36 -9.14
C GLN A 4 -36.76 7.45 -7.73
N GLU A 5 -36.36 6.54 -6.84
CA GLU A 5 -36.85 6.50 -5.48
C GLU A 5 -36.17 7.63 -4.65
N PRO A 6 -36.93 8.55 -4.04
CA PRO A 6 -36.38 9.74 -3.41
C PRO A 6 -35.37 9.46 -2.29
N PHE A 7 -35.58 8.40 -1.50
CA PHE A 7 -34.68 8.04 -0.41
C PHE A 7 -33.33 7.55 -0.95
N PHE A 8 -33.30 6.59 -1.88
CA PHE A 8 -32.07 6.10 -2.51
C PHE A 8 -31.34 7.19 -3.28
N ARG A 9 -32.06 8.10 -3.95
CA ARG A 9 -31.47 9.26 -4.60
C ARG A 9 -30.79 10.20 -3.58
N SER A 10 -31.43 10.45 -2.44
CA SER A 10 -30.86 11.28 -1.37
C SER A 10 -29.59 10.66 -0.78
N LEU A 11 -29.58 9.33 -0.60
CA LEU A 11 -28.44 8.58 -0.10
C LEU A 11 -27.25 8.61 -1.08
N LEU A 12 -27.51 8.41 -2.38
CA LEU A 12 -26.49 8.50 -3.43
C LEU A 12 -25.86 9.91 -3.48
N ILE A 13 -26.67 10.95 -3.41
CA ILE A 13 -26.18 12.34 -3.38
C ILE A 13 -25.35 12.60 -2.12
N ALA A 14 -25.78 12.11 -0.97
CA ALA A 14 -25.04 12.24 0.28
C ALA A 14 -23.68 11.54 0.21
N ALA A 15 -23.64 10.30 -0.29
CA ALA A 15 -22.40 9.54 -0.49
C ALA A 15 -21.45 10.25 -1.48
N TYR A 16 -21.96 10.75 -2.59
CA TYR A 16 -21.17 11.51 -3.56
C TYR A 16 -20.60 12.80 -2.96
N ARG A 17 -21.42 13.57 -2.23
CA ARG A 17 -20.98 14.79 -1.52
C ARG A 17 -19.92 14.49 -0.47
N ASP A 18 -20.03 13.38 0.24
CA ASP A 18 -19.04 12.97 1.23
C ASP A 18 -17.69 12.62 0.57
N ARG A 19 -17.71 11.91 -0.56
CA ARG A 19 -16.48 11.64 -1.34
C ARG A 19 -15.84 12.92 -1.86
N LEU A 20 -16.63 13.84 -2.42
CA LEU A 20 -16.13 15.15 -2.84
C LEU A 20 -15.57 15.95 -1.66
N ARG A 21 -16.21 15.89 -0.48
CA ARG A 21 -15.71 16.54 0.73
C ARG A 21 -14.38 15.94 1.17
N CYS A 22 -14.25 14.62 1.18
CA CYS A 22 -13.00 13.93 1.52
C CYS A 22 -11.86 14.31 0.56
N LEU A 23 -12.14 14.40 -0.74
CA LEU A 23 -11.16 14.86 -1.73
C LEU A 23 -10.78 16.33 -1.52
N LYS A 24 -11.77 17.22 -1.36
CA LYS A 24 -11.54 18.66 -1.23
C LYS A 24 -10.87 19.07 0.08
N GLN A 25 -11.31 18.50 1.20
CA GLN A 25 -10.90 18.95 2.54
C GLN A 25 -9.78 18.12 3.15
N ARG A 26 -9.68 16.83 2.80
CA ARG A 26 -8.69 15.91 3.38
C ARG A 26 -7.63 15.47 2.38
N SER A 27 -7.72 15.90 1.13
CA SER A 27 -6.85 15.47 0.03
C SER A 27 -6.66 13.95 -0.02
N ASN A 28 -7.74 13.20 0.28
CA ASN A 28 -7.70 11.74 0.32
C ASN A 28 -7.73 11.17 -1.12
N VAL A 29 -6.62 11.33 -1.83
CA VAL A 29 -6.44 10.85 -3.20
C VAL A 29 -6.29 9.34 -3.18
N SER A 30 -7.17 8.63 -3.89
CA SER A 30 -7.09 7.18 -4.00
C SER A 30 -5.91 6.78 -4.86
N ILE A 31 -4.96 6.05 -4.28
CA ILE A 31 -3.94 5.32 -5.03
C ILE A 31 -4.60 4.04 -5.57
N PRO A 32 -4.50 3.72 -6.88
CA PRO A 32 -4.99 2.45 -7.40
C PRO A 32 -4.33 1.27 -6.67
N ARG A 33 -5.08 0.17 -6.48
CA ARG A 33 -4.61 -1.00 -5.70
C ARG A 33 -3.34 -1.65 -6.26
N MET A 34 -3.06 -1.44 -7.54
CA MET A 34 -1.85 -1.90 -8.23
C MET A 34 -0.60 -1.08 -7.88
N TYR A 35 -0.75 0.13 -7.34
CA TYR A 35 0.36 1.05 -7.05
C TYR A 35 0.62 1.31 -5.57
N GLY A 36 -0.25 0.82 -4.67
CA GLY A 36 -0.10 1.08 -3.23
C GLY A 36 -0.87 0.12 -2.35
N ARG A 37 -0.22 -0.27 -1.24
CA ARG A 37 -0.78 -1.15 -0.21
C ARG A 37 -0.20 -0.79 1.16
N ALA A 38 -1.02 -0.89 2.21
CA ALA A 38 -0.54 -0.83 3.58
C ALA A 38 -0.11 -2.24 4.01
N MET A 39 1.11 -2.38 4.51
CA MET A 39 1.72 -3.67 4.88
C MET A 39 2.48 -3.52 6.20
N PHE A 40 2.67 -4.64 6.91
CA PHE A 40 3.52 -4.66 8.10
C PHE A 40 5.00 -4.58 7.72
N GLY A 41 5.78 -3.85 8.52
CA GLY A 41 7.24 -3.83 8.40
C GLY A 41 7.85 -4.89 9.31
N ILE A 42 8.72 -5.73 8.75
CA ILE A 42 9.49 -6.73 9.50
C ILE A 42 10.98 -6.60 9.19
N ILE A 43 11.81 -7.25 10.00
CA ILE A 43 13.26 -7.20 9.88
C ILE A 43 13.73 -8.46 9.15
N ASP A 44 14.74 -8.33 8.30
CA ASP A 44 15.47 -9.43 7.69
C ASP A 44 16.41 -10.11 8.69
N GLU A 45 15.97 -11.22 9.26
CA GLU A 45 16.79 -12.05 10.14
C GLU A 45 17.91 -12.78 9.39
N SER A 46 17.81 -12.96 8.07
CA SER A 46 18.82 -13.62 7.24
C SER A 46 20.03 -12.73 6.94
N ARG A 47 19.92 -11.42 7.19
CA ARG A 47 20.97 -10.40 6.94
C ARG A 47 21.45 -10.35 5.48
N THR A 48 20.56 -10.66 4.55
CA THR A 48 20.84 -10.67 3.11
C THR A 48 20.59 -9.32 2.47
N LEU A 49 19.64 -8.53 2.98
CA LEU A 49 19.34 -7.18 2.49
C LEU A 49 20.42 -6.16 2.88
N GLN A 50 20.80 -5.29 1.93
CA GLN A 50 21.70 -4.15 2.17
C GLN A 50 20.93 -2.87 2.54
N TYR A 51 21.65 -1.88 3.06
CA TYR A 51 21.07 -0.56 3.30
C TYR A 51 20.48 0.03 2.01
N GLY A 52 19.23 0.47 2.07
CA GLY A 52 18.50 1.01 0.93
C GLY A 52 17.72 -0.04 0.12
N GLU A 53 17.85 -1.32 0.46
CA GLU A 53 17.11 -2.42 -0.16
C GLU A 53 15.94 -2.88 0.70
N VAL A 54 14.92 -3.47 0.07
CA VAL A 54 13.81 -4.13 0.73
C VAL A 54 13.40 -5.37 -0.06
N PHE A 55 12.76 -6.32 0.61
CA PHE A 55 12.02 -7.40 -0.05
C PHE A 55 10.53 -7.20 0.18
N ILE A 56 9.74 -7.33 -0.90
CA ILE A 56 8.29 -7.18 -0.86
C ILE A 56 7.67 -8.24 -1.77
N GLN A 57 6.84 -9.08 -1.18
CA GLN A 57 6.02 -10.05 -1.89
C GLN A 57 4.59 -9.94 -1.37
N HIS A 58 3.60 -9.86 -2.25
CA HIS A 58 2.20 -9.73 -1.85
C HIS A 58 1.31 -10.75 -2.55
N THR A 59 0.19 -11.06 -1.89
CA THR A 59 -0.84 -11.92 -2.47
C THR A 59 -1.62 -11.12 -3.53
N SER A 60 -1.71 -11.65 -4.75
CA SER A 60 -2.49 -11.03 -5.84
C SER A 60 -3.99 -11.03 -5.53
N ASN A 61 -4.75 -10.15 -6.20
CA ASN A 61 -6.20 -10.05 -5.99
C ASN A 61 -6.97 -11.32 -6.41
N SER A 62 -6.39 -12.17 -7.26
CA SER A 62 -6.95 -13.47 -7.66
C SER A 62 -6.70 -14.57 -6.62
N GLN A 63 -5.99 -14.28 -5.52
CA GLN A 63 -5.68 -15.17 -4.38
C GLN A 63 -4.92 -16.47 -4.71
N LEU A 64 -4.55 -16.69 -5.97
CA LEU A 64 -3.91 -17.93 -6.43
C LEU A 64 -2.39 -17.80 -6.55
N GLU A 65 -1.88 -16.57 -6.74
CA GLU A 65 -0.47 -16.32 -7.01
C GLU A 65 0.07 -15.18 -6.16
N SER A 66 1.32 -15.30 -5.73
CA SER A 66 2.09 -14.24 -5.08
C SER A 66 2.95 -13.52 -6.11
N GLU A 67 3.06 -12.20 -5.96
CA GLU A 67 3.85 -11.35 -6.84
C GLU A 67 4.99 -10.71 -6.04
N ILE A 68 6.20 -10.77 -6.58
CA ILE A 68 7.39 -10.12 -6.01
C ILE A 68 7.52 -8.75 -6.66
N VAL A 69 7.63 -7.71 -5.84
CA VAL A 69 7.82 -6.34 -6.31
C VAL A 69 9.30 -6.09 -6.58
N LEU A 70 9.60 -5.49 -7.74
CA LEU A 70 10.97 -5.16 -8.14
C LEU A 70 11.09 -3.68 -8.51
N GLY A 71 12.28 -3.10 -8.26
CA GLY A 71 12.60 -1.73 -8.63
C GLY A 71 12.39 -0.73 -7.50
N TYR A 72 12.28 0.55 -7.84
CA TYR A 72 12.17 1.61 -6.83
C TYR A 72 10.77 1.68 -6.23
N VAL A 73 10.70 1.71 -4.91
CA VAL A 73 9.46 1.82 -4.14
C VAL A 73 9.54 2.99 -3.16
N VAL A 74 8.39 3.58 -2.87
CA VAL A 74 8.24 4.59 -1.81
C VAL A 74 7.58 3.94 -0.61
N VAL A 75 8.28 3.96 0.52
CA VAL A 75 7.76 3.47 1.80
C VAL A 75 7.45 4.66 2.69
N THR A 76 6.26 4.67 3.28
CA THR A 76 5.81 5.71 4.21
C THR A 76 5.32 5.11 5.52
N LYS A 77 5.61 5.76 6.64
CA LYS A 77 4.90 5.48 7.90
C LYS A 77 3.52 6.13 7.90
N ASN A 78 2.54 5.49 8.53
CA ASN A 78 1.22 6.08 8.76
C ASN A 78 1.02 6.31 10.27
N PRO A 79 0.92 7.56 10.76
CA PRO A 79 0.94 8.83 10.01
C PRO A 79 2.35 9.23 9.52
N CYS A 80 2.42 9.95 8.40
CA CYS A 80 3.65 10.48 7.80
C CYS A 80 3.79 11.96 8.17
N LEU A 81 4.53 12.26 9.24
CA LEU A 81 4.61 13.61 9.83
C LEU A 81 5.95 14.30 9.55
N TYR A 82 7.03 13.53 9.41
CA TYR A 82 8.38 14.03 9.26
C TYR A 82 8.94 13.67 7.88
N PRO A 83 9.88 14.46 7.31
CA PRO A 83 10.52 14.13 6.04
C PRO A 83 11.15 12.73 6.00
N GLY A 84 11.67 12.27 7.15
CA GLY A 84 12.24 10.93 7.29
C GLY A 84 11.22 9.78 7.34
N ASP A 85 9.93 10.08 7.42
CA ASP A 85 8.85 9.07 7.35
C ASP A 85 8.62 8.58 5.93
N ILE A 86 9.17 9.26 4.92
CA ILE A 86 9.16 8.86 3.51
C ILE A 86 10.56 8.40 3.12
N ARG A 87 10.67 7.21 2.53
CA ARG A 87 11.92 6.69 1.99
C ARG A 87 11.73 6.09 0.62
N VAL A 88 12.65 6.41 -0.30
CA VAL A 88 12.78 5.70 -1.56
C VAL A 88 13.77 4.55 -1.34
N LEU A 89 13.32 3.33 -1.61
CA LEU A 89 14.09 2.10 -1.42
C LEU A 89 14.06 1.28 -2.71
N LYS A 90 14.96 0.31 -2.84
CA LYS A 90 15.00 -0.61 -3.97
C LYS A 90 14.47 -1.98 -3.54
N ALA A 91 13.33 -2.38 -4.11
CA ALA A 91 12.80 -3.72 -3.96
C ALA A 91 13.61 -4.69 -4.83
N ILE A 92 14.16 -5.73 -4.18
CA ILE A 92 14.97 -6.77 -4.83
C ILE A 92 14.42 -8.15 -4.49
N ASP A 93 14.68 -9.11 -5.37
CA ASP A 93 14.33 -10.51 -5.14
C ASP A 93 15.41 -11.21 -4.31
N ILE A 94 14.99 -11.87 -3.23
CA ILE A 94 15.85 -12.70 -2.38
C ILE A 94 15.14 -14.04 -2.15
N PRO A 95 15.63 -15.15 -2.74
CA PRO A 95 15.02 -16.48 -2.60
C PRO A 95 14.82 -16.94 -1.15
N HIS A 96 15.72 -16.54 -0.26
CA HIS A 96 15.63 -16.91 1.16
C HIS A 96 14.42 -16.26 1.88
N LEU A 97 13.86 -15.18 1.33
CA LEU A 97 12.76 -14.42 1.90
C LEU A 97 11.39 -14.75 1.27
N HIS A 98 11.32 -15.67 0.30
CA HIS A 98 10.09 -16.05 -0.41
C HIS A 98 8.96 -16.62 0.45
N HIS A 99 9.26 -16.97 1.70
CA HIS A 99 8.29 -17.41 2.69
C HIS A 99 7.55 -16.25 3.37
N LEU A 100 8.01 -15.01 3.16
CA LEU A 100 7.45 -13.80 3.75
C LEU A 100 6.49 -13.13 2.76
N HIS A 101 5.21 -13.07 3.11
CA HIS A 101 4.15 -12.51 2.27
C HIS A 101 3.45 -11.34 2.96
N ASP A 102 2.94 -10.40 2.17
CA ASP A 102 2.11 -9.27 2.59
C ASP A 102 2.77 -8.38 3.69
N CYS A 103 4.10 -8.32 3.66
CA CYS A 103 4.95 -7.50 4.52
C CYS A 103 6.08 -6.84 3.71
N VAL A 104 6.64 -5.77 4.26
CA VAL A 104 7.87 -5.14 3.78
C VAL A 104 9.01 -5.59 4.68
N VAL A 105 10.00 -6.28 4.12
CA VAL A 105 11.18 -6.74 4.85
C VAL A 105 12.28 -5.69 4.73
N PHE A 106 12.75 -5.20 5.86
CA PHE A 106 13.81 -4.20 5.97
C PHE A 106 15.13 -4.85 6.42
N PRO A 107 16.29 -4.30 6.00
CA PRO A 107 17.59 -4.79 6.43
C PRO A 107 17.80 -4.61 7.95
N CYS A 108 18.52 -5.56 8.57
CA CYS A 108 18.94 -5.52 9.98
C CYS A 108 20.38 -4.98 10.18
N ASN A 109 21.09 -4.71 9.07
CA ASN A 109 22.52 -4.43 9.07
C ASN A 109 22.87 -2.98 9.39
#